data_AF-A0A133XW76-F1
#
_entry.id   AF-A0A133XW76-F1
#
_cell.length_a   1.000
_cell.length_b   1.000
_cell.length_c   1.000
_cell.angle_alpha   90.00
_cell.angle_beta   90.00
_cell.angle_gamma   90.00
#
_symmetry.space_group_name_H-M   'P 1'
#
loop_
_entity.id
_entity.type
_entity.pdbx_description
1 polymer ?
#
loop_
_entity_poly.entity_id
_entity_poly.type
_entity_poly.pdbx_seq_one_letter_code
_entity_poly.pdbx_strand_id
1 'polypeptide(L)'
;MLKTNIARKQRPTEASPMNEKTSQSAKNFEKNGKPKQNNAAKPITAPDDLEAITAKPYIPPEHQHYGLLPGARKNKTEVYAWPEELVEADAHISEHYPIVLDSRETYIMPRRDESYMQYFARLREFQHQYASEDPDLSQEIAIAAEFMKLVNRKEYWSIVKFVGKQAVGFKGLTPGRCYYWPCSPEHPEYEGVIDDDEFTSYLYPCDPDYWEIVSDPTHMAERALAGDADTVDTWEPAASDARYAEFFEWAHFMDISTKTKGSYYMMLQPYPWAASESEQDTLICSACGSSSDFSYWSVVNAQENPEFTRALLDESFFIKTCAACGASIRTLHPCLYLSPNQRWCIYFVTNDQMKAAVRKMFMNLNADDDREGPGGSTRRIVTTPDEFIDKVAVCEAALDDRIIELVKLGIAGSAMNAGHLPDGIDDDKYYICFCGEHDGALQFEIQRSATPDGPMHCEIDKGAYGFFADLLSRSPMADAQSFLVGRRWARSASDVLPEE
;
A
#
# COMPACT_ATOMS: atom_id res chain seq x y z
N MET A 1 43.42 -7.17 43.05
CA MET A 1 43.46 -8.00 44.29
C MET A 1 43.46 -7.03 45.48
N LEU A 2 42.62 -7.04 46.51
CA LEU A 2 41.52 -7.86 47.02
C LEU A 2 40.65 -6.88 47.85
N LYS A 3 39.34 -6.78 47.60
CA LYS A 3 38.26 -7.30 48.46
C LYS A 3 38.25 -6.80 49.91
N THR A 4 37.20 -6.04 50.24
CA THR A 4 36.58 -6.09 51.57
C THR A 4 35.07 -6.29 51.42
N ASN A 5 34.65 -7.49 51.78
CA ASN A 5 33.27 -7.93 51.94
C ASN A 5 32.65 -7.28 53.18
N ILE A 6 31.44 -6.76 53.07
CA ILE A 6 30.48 -6.73 54.19
C ILE A 6 29.16 -7.30 53.68
N ALA A 7 28.86 -8.51 54.12
CA ALA A 7 27.54 -9.12 54.01
C ALA A 7 26.72 -8.75 55.24
N ARG A 8 25.45 -8.36 55.06
CA ARG A 8 24.36 -8.84 55.94
C ARG A 8 22.96 -8.57 55.38
N LYS A 9 22.26 -9.71 55.23
CA LYS A 9 20.84 -9.98 55.53
C LYS A 9 19.75 -9.45 54.58
N GLN A 10 19.27 -10.39 53.78
CA GLN A 10 17.89 -10.49 53.27
C GLN A 10 16.85 -10.51 54.40
N ARG A 11 15.71 -9.84 54.18
CA ARG A 11 14.37 -10.42 54.30
C ARG A 11 13.40 -9.70 53.35
N PRO A 12 12.33 -10.38 52.90
CA PRO A 12 11.56 -10.06 51.71
C PRO A 12 10.35 -9.17 52.02
N THR A 13 9.96 -8.32 51.08
CA THR A 13 8.63 -7.71 51.04
C THR A 13 7.96 -8.14 49.74
N GLU A 14 7.04 -9.09 49.91
CA GLU A 14 5.81 -9.35 49.17
C GLU A 14 5.64 -8.62 47.84
N ALA A 15 5.92 -9.34 46.75
CA ALA A 15 5.31 -9.06 45.46
C ALA A 15 3.88 -9.61 45.49
N SER A 16 2.88 -8.73 45.47
CA SER A 16 1.52 -9.12 45.08
C SER A 16 1.51 -9.57 43.61
N PRO A 17 0.62 -10.51 43.25
CA PRO A 17 0.78 -11.30 42.04
C PRO A 17 0.49 -10.46 40.78
N MET A 18 1.49 -10.44 39.89
CA MET A 18 1.36 -10.01 38.50
C MET A 18 0.21 -10.76 37.84
N ASN A 19 -0.73 -10.01 37.30
CA ASN A 19 -1.78 -10.50 36.43
C ASN A 19 -1.13 -11.08 35.17
N GLU A 20 -1.08 -12.41 35.04
CA GLU A 20 -0.44 -13.14 33.93
C GLU A 20 -1.08 -12.90 32.54
N LYS A 21 -2.22 -12.20 32.47
CA LYS A 21 -2.97 -11.99 31.23
C LYS A 21 -2.40 -10.91 30.29
N THR A 22 -1.68 -9.91 30.79
CA THR A 22 -1.13 -8.80 29.97
C THR A 22 0.06 -9.23 29.10
N SER A 23 0.67 -10.39 29.37
CA SER A 23 1.82 -10.90 28.62
C SER A 23 1.45 -11.86 27.49
N GLN A 24 0.18 -12.26 27.36
CA GLN A 24 -0.29 -13.16 26.30
C GLN A 24 -0.65 -12.43 25.00
N SER A 25 -1.21 -11.21 25.04
CA SER A 25 -1.56 -10.48 23.81
C SER A 25 -0.34 -10.03 23.00
N ALA A 26 0.77 -9.65 23.66
CA ALA A 26 2.02 -9.29 22.97
C ALA A 26 2.80 -10.54 22.47
N LYS A 27 2.72 -11.67 23.19
CA LYS A 27 3.37 -12.93 22.79
C LYS A 27 2.62 -13.71 21.72
N ASN A 28 1.31 -13.50 21.56
CA ASN A 28 0.53 -14.11 20.49
C ASN A 28 0.83 -13.52 19.11
N PHE A 29 1.39 -12.31 19.03
CA PHE A 29 1.90 -11.75 17.77
C PHE A 29 3.33 -12.22 17.45
N GLU A 30 4.22 -12.30 18.44
CA GLU A 30 5.60 -12.82 18.22
C GLU A 30 5.65 -14.33 17.88
N LYS A 31 4.56 -15.09 18.12
CA LYS A 31 4.45 -16.51 17.76
C LYS A 31 3.61 -16.81 16.52
N ASN A 32 3.02 -15.81 15.87
CA ASN A 32 2.31 -15.96 14.60
C ASN A 32 3.15 -15.50 13.40
N GLY A 33 4.47 -15.68 13.47
CA GLY A 33 5.39 -15.68 12.32
C GLY A 33 5.28 -16.95 11.45
N LYS A 34 4.07 -17.48 11.32
CA LYS A 34 3.66 -18.34 10.21
C LYS A 34 2.24 -17.89 9.86
N PRO A 35 1.97 -17.41 8.63
CA PRO A 35 0.61 -17.17 8.22
C PRO A 35 -0.17 -18.46 8.45
N LYS A 36 -1.28 -18.38 9.19
CA LYS A 36 -2.25 -19.48 9.20
C LYS A 36 -2.62 -19.70 7.74
N GLN A 37 -2.31 -20.89 7.23
CA GLN A 37 -2.80 -21.39 5.94
C GLN A 37 -4.32 -21.27 5.96
N ASN A 38 -4.85 -20.20 5.38
CA ASN A 38 -6.25 -20.07 4.97
C ASN A 38 -6.36 -18.95 3.94
N ASN A 39 -5.76 -19.23 2.80
CA ASN A 39 -6.37 -19.16 1.48
C ASN A 39 -5.28 -19.63 0.53
N ALA A 40 -5.29 -20.92 0.18
CA ALA A 40 -4.45 -21.38 -0.91
C ALA A 40 -4.80 -20.52 -2.13
N ALA A 41 -3.82 -19.75 -2.63
CA ALA A 41 -3.93 -19.06 -3.91
C ALA A 41 -4.40 -20.10 -4.92
N LYS A 42 -5.64 -19.95 -5.40
CA LYS A 42 -6.17 -20.86 -6.40
C LYS A 42 -5.65 -20.38 -7.75
N PRO A 43 -4.97 -21.23 -8.53
CA PRO A 43 -4.64 -20.87 -9.90
C PRO A 43 -5.94 -20.53 -10.63
N ILE A 44 -5.91 -19.47 -11.42
CA ILE A 44 -6.95 -19.20 -12.40
C ILE A 44 -6.98 -20.44 -13.31
N THR A 45 -8.15 -21.06 -13.43
CA THR A 45 -8.32 -22.31 -14.18
C THR A 45 -7.82 -22.13 -15.61
N ALA A 46 -6.69 -22.77 -15.92
CA ALA A 46 -6.06 -22.74 -17.22
C ALA A 46 -6.93 -23.38 -18.31
N PRO A 47 -6.95 -22.83 -19.55
CA PRO A 47 -7.63 -23.47 -20.68
C PRO A 47 -6.90 -24.74 -21.16
N ASP A 48 -7.66 -25.65 -21.79
CA ASP A 48 -7.31 -27.05 -22.10
C ASP A 48 -6.09 -27.31 -23.05
N ASP A 49 -5.26 -26.32 -23.41
CA ASP A 49 -4.06 -26.55 -24.25
C ASP A 49 -2.95 -25.49 -24.08
N LEU A 50 -2.39 -25.35 -22.87
CA LEU A 50 -1.26 -24.43 -22.62
C LEU A 50 0.04 -24.86 -23.31
N GLU A 51 0.25 -26.14 -23.58
CA GLU A 51 1.47 -26.62 -24.27
C GLU A 51 1.49 -26.23 -25.76
N ALA A 52 0.34 -26.05 -26.41
CA ALA A 52 0.31 -25.64 -27.82
C ALA A 52 1.02 -24.30 -28.09
N ILE A 53 1.09 -23.40 -27.11
CA ILE A 53 1.81 -22.12 -27.29
C ILE A 53 3.29 -22.34 -27.60
N THR A 54 3.89 -23.42 -27.07
CA THR A 54 5.32 -23.69 -27.25
C THR A 54 5.68 -23.93 -28.73
N ALA A 55 4.72 -24.40 -29.53
CA ALA A 55 4.88 -24.67 -30.95
C ALA A 55 4.47 -23.49 -31.85
N LYS A 56 3.90 -22.42 -31.28
CA LYS A 56 3.44 -21.25 -32.05
C LYS A 56 4.60 -20.30 -32.38
N PRO A 57 4.51 -19.57 -33.51
CA PRO A 57 5.40 -18.44 -33.74
C PRO A 57 5.11 -17.35 -32.71
N TYR A 58 6.14 -16.60 -32.33
CA TYR A 58 5.98 -15.51 -31.37
C TYR A 58 5.07 -14.36 -31.83
N ILE A 59 4.99 -14.13 -33.15
CA ILE A 59 3.99 -13.23 -33.74
C ILE A 59 2.95 -14.12 -34.43
N PRO A 60 1.69 -14.12 -33.97
CA PRO A 60 0.62 -14.89 -34.61
C PRO A 60 0.52 -14.55 -36.11
N PRO A 61 0.24 -15.53 -36.99
CA PRO A 61 0.12 -15.30 -38.43
C PRO A 61 -0.82 -14.13 -38.79
N GLU A 62 -1.95 -14.03 -38.09
CA GLU A 62 -2.95 -12.97 -38.20
C GLU A 62 -2.46 -11.59 -37.77
N HIS A 63 -1.32 -11.48 -37.07
CA HIS A 63 -0.75 -10.21 -36.64
C HIS A 63 0.39 -9.72 -37.56
N GLN A 64 0.85 -10.56 -38.49
CA GLN A 64 2.05 -10.28 -39.31
C GLN A 64 1.89 -9.05 -40.21
N HIS A 65 0.67 -8.72 -40.63
CA HIS A 65 0.42 -7.57 -41.53
C HIS A 65 0.43 -6.22 -40.82
N TYR A 66 0.40 -6.17 -39.48
CA TYR A 66 0.40 -4.90 -38.73
C TYR A 66 1.78 -4.25 -38.57
N GLY A 67 2.86 -4.91 -39.00
CA GLY A 67 4.21 -4.36 -38.89
C GLY A 67 4.71 -4.23 -37.44
N LEU A 68 4.20 -5.08 -36.55
CA LEU A 68 4.57 -5.14 -35.13
C LEU A 68 6.03 -5.59 -34.95
N LEU A 69 6.68 -5.07 -33.91
CA LEU A 69 8.04 -5.42 -33.47
C LEU A 69 9.10 -5.48 -34.61
N PRO A 70 9.23 -4.46 -35.48
CA PRO A 70 10.16 -4.44 -36.62
C PRO A 70 11.64 -4.65 -36.26
N GLY A 71 12.11 -4.11 -35.14
CA GLY A 71 13.45 -4.32 -34.60
C GLY A 71 13.65 -5.75 -34.11
N ALA A 72 12.70 -6.29 -33.34
CA ALA A 72 12.77 -7.68 -32.88
C ALA A 72 12.77 -8.66 -34.06
N ARG A 73 11.90 -8.43 -35.05
CA ARG A 73 11.85 -9.19 -36.31
C ARG A 73 13.15 -9.12 -37.10
N LYS A 74 13.77 -7.94 -37.20
CA LYS A 74 15.06 -7.75 -37.88
C LYS A 74 16.19 -8.52 -37.19
N ASN A 75 16.18 -8.52 -35.86
CA ASN A 75 17.21 -9.14 -35.04
C ASN A 75 16.94 -10.62 -34.73
N LYS A 76 15.79 -11.16 -35.14
CA LYS A 76 15.27 -12.49 -34.78
C LYS A 76 15.21 -12.70 -33.26
N THR A 77 14.86 -11.64 -32.55
CA THR A 77 14.62 -11.66 -31.11
C THR A 77 13.13 -11.55 -30.84
N GLU A 78 12.74 -11.73 -29.57
CA GLU A 78 11.36 -11.60 -29.15
C GLU A 78 11.23 -10.81 -27.85
N VAL A 79 10.05 -10.21 -27.65
CA VAL A 79 9.67 -9.52 -26.42
C VAL A 79 8.64 -10.33 -25.64
N TYR A 80 8.84 -10.40 -24.33
CA TYR A 80 8.06 -11.19 -23.40
C TYR A 80 7.45 -10.32 -22.30
N ALA A 81 6.18 -10.57 -22.00
CA ALA A 81 5.59 -10.24 -20.70
C ALA A 81 6.15 -11.21 -19.66
N TRP A 82 6.59 -10.68 -18.51
CA TRP A 82 7.14 -11.48 -17.42
C TRP A 82 6.35 -11.18 -16.14
N PRO A 83 5.78 -12.22 -15.50
CA PRO A 83 5.16 -12.09 -14.19
C PRO A 83 6.24 -12.13 -13.10
N GLU A 84 5.96 -11.58 -11.93
CA GLU A 84 6.91 -11.50 -10.81
C GLU A 84 7.34 -12.89 -10.30
N GLU A 85 6.50 -13.91 -10.46
CA GLU A 85 6.86 -15.30 -10.15
C GLU A 85 8.10 -15.78 -10.93
N LEU A 86 8.35 -15.25 -12.13
CA LEU A 86 9.57 -15.57 -12.87
C LEU A 86 10.81 -14.88 -12.25
N VAL A 87 10.63 -13.67 -11.70
CA VAL A 87 11.69 -12.90 -11.03
C VAL A 87 12.08 -13.56 -9.71
N GLU A 88 11.09 -13.99 -8.92
CA GLU A 88 11.33 -14.71 -7.68
C GLU A 88 12.05 -16.04 -7.92
N ALA A 89 11.60 -16.83 -8.90
CA ALA A 89 12.26 -18.07 -9.24
C ALA A 89 13.70 -17.86 -9.75
N ASP A 90 13.97 -16.79 -10.51
CA ASP A 90 15.34 -16.45 -10.96
C ASP A 90 16.25 -16.04 -9.79
N ALA A 91 15.71 -15.23 -8.87
CA ALA A 91 16.41 -14.82 -7.66
C ALA A 91 16.72 -16.03 -6.76
N HIS A 92 15.75 -16.92 -6.57
CA HIS A 92 15.92 -18.15 -5.79
C HIS A 92 16.97 -19.07 -6.43
N ILE A 93 16.98 -19.24 -7.77
CA ILE A 93 18.07 -19.95 -8.46
C ILE A 93 19.44 -19.30 -8.17
N SER A 94 19.51 -17.97 -8.19
CA SER A 94 20.75 -17.24 -7.94
C SER A 94 21.30 -17.44 -6.53
N GLU A 95 20.46 -17.65 -5.53
CA GLU A 95 20.90 -17.96 -4.16
C GLU A 95 21.53 -19.35 -4.07
N HIS A 96 21.04 -20.32 -4.84
CA HIS A 96 21.54 -21.70 -4.89
C HIS A 96 22.72 -21.90 -5.85
N TYR A 97 22.89 -21.04 -6.87
CA TYR A 97 24.01 -21.04 -7.81
C TYR A 97 24.83 -19.75 -7.70
N PRO A 98 25.87 -19.70 -6.85
CA PRO A 98 26.75 -18.54 -6.73
C PRO A 98 27.84 -18.55 -7.83
N ILE A 99 27.48 -18.80 -9.08
CA ILE A 99 28.38 -18.48 -10.20
C ILE A 99 28.28 -16.98 -10.41
N VAL A 100 29.43 -16.31 -10.54
CA VAL A 100 29.48 -14.90 -10.97
C VAL A 100 29.06 -14.84 -12.43
N LEU A 101 27.75 -14.76 -12.63
CA LEU A 101 27.16 -14.25 -13.86
C LEU A 101 27.69 -12.82 -14.07
N ASP A 102 28.03 -12.44 -15.29
CA ASP A 102 28.25 -11.01 -15.60
C ASP A 102 26.98 -10.25 -15.18
N SER A 103 27.09 -8.97 -14.81
CA SER A 103 25.99 -8.15 -14.26
C SER A 103 24.70 -8.05 -15.10
N ARG A 104 24.70 -8.68 -16.29
CA ARG A 104 23.59 -8.76 -17.24
C ARG A 104 23.15 -10.19 -17.51
N GLU A 105 23.68 -11.18 -16.78
CA GLU A 105 23.29 -12.58 -16.89
C GLU A 105 22.27 -13.00 -15.81
N THR A 106 21.23 -13.72 -16.22
CA THR A 106 20.04 -14.18 -15.47
C THR A 106 19.80 -15.63 -15.88
N TYR A 107 19.22 -16.46 -15.03
CA TYR A 107 19.18 -17.91 -15.22
C TYR A 107 18.01 -18.35 -16.10
N ILE A 108 16.81 -17.91 -15.76
CA ILE A 108 15.55 -18.39 -16.36
C ILE A 108 14.78 -17.29 -17.09
N MET A 109 15.22 -16.03 -17.00
CA MET A 109 14.65 -14.96 -17.82
C MET A 109 14.84 -15.26 -19.32
N PRO A 110 13.85 -14.93 -20.17
CA PRO A 110 13.95 -14.97 -21.62
C PRO A 110 15.21 -14.28 -22.16
N ARG A 111 15.94 -14.96 -23.04
CA ARG A 111 17.25 -14.48 -23.54
C ARG A 111 17.49 -14.87 -24.99
N ARG A 112 17.11 -14.00 -25.93
CA ARG A 112 17.38 -14.20 -27.37
C ARG A 112 17.01 -15.62 -27.86
N ASP A 113 16.02 -16.25 -27.22
CA ASP A 113 15.53 -17.57 -27.61
C ASP A 113 14.86 -17.44 -28.99
N GLU A 114 15.12 -18.38 -29.90
CA GLU A 114 14.61 -18.31 -31.28
C GLU A 114 13.13 -18.74 -31.40
N SER A 115 12.59 -19.38 -30.36
CA SER A 115 11.19 -19.86 -30.30
C SER A 115 10.71 -20.11 -28.87
N TYR A 116 9.39 -20.07 -28.65
CA TYR A 116 8.80 -20.48 -27.37
C TYR A 116 9.27 -21.89 -26.97
N MET A 117 9.35 -22.82 -27.92
CA MET A 117 9.84 -24.18 -27.69
C MET A 117 11.24 -24.20 -27.04
N GLN A 118 12.17 -23.39 -27.55
CA GLN A 118 13.52 -23.31 -27.00
C GLN A 118 13.50 -22.74 -25.57
N TYR A 119 12.76 -21.65 -25.36
CA TYR A 119 12.66 -21.01 -24.05
C TYR A 119 12.06 -21.94 -22.99
N PHE A 120 10.91 -22.55 -23.28
CA PHE A 120 10.23 -23.45 -22.33
C PHE A 120 10.97 -24.79 -22.15
N ALA A 121 11.76 -25.25 -23.13
CA ALA A 121 12.65 -26.38 -22.93
C ALA A 121 13.72 -26.07 -21.88
N ARG A 122 14.32 -24.88 -21.91
CA ARG A 122 15.29 -24.42 -20.92
C ARG A 122 14.68 -24.33 -19.51
N LEU A 123 13.47 -23.78 -19.37
CA LEU A 123 12.76 -23.79 -18.08
C LEU A 123 12.55 -25.21 -17.53
N ARG A 124 12.17 -26.16 -18.39
CA ARG A 124 12.04 -27.58 -18.00
C ARG A 124 13.36 -28.20 -17.55
N GLU A 125 14.49 -27.82 -18.15
CA GLU A 125 15.81 -28.29 -17.70
C GLU A 125 16.09 -27.83 -16.26
N PHE A 126 15.85 -26.55 -15.94
CA PHE A 126 15.98 -26.04 -14.57
C PHE A 126 15.00 -26.73 -13.61
N GLN A 127 13.74 -26.91 -14.01
CA GLN A 127 12.75 -27.64 -13.21
C GLN A 127 13.26 -29.06 -12.87
N HIS A 128 13.75 -29.81 -13.86
CA HIS A 128 14.27 -31.16 -13.67
C HIS A 128 15.53 -31.20 -12.80
N GLN A 129 16.39 -30.20 -12.92
CA GLN A 129 17.59 -30.08 -12.12
C GLN A 129 17.27 -29.97 -10.62
N TYR A 130 16.28 -29.16 -10.25
CA TYR A 130 15.91 -28.96 -8.85
C TYR A 130 14.91 -29.98 -8.30
N ALA A 131 14.28 -30.80 -9.14
CA ALA A 131 13.20 -31.70 -8.74
C ALA A 131 13.50 -32.62 -7.53
N SER A 132 14.77 -33.01 -7.33
CA SER A 132 15.18 -33.81 -6.17
C SER A 132 15.89 -33.02 -5.07
N GLU A 133 16.58 -31.94 -5.42
CA GLU A 133 17.43 -31.17 -4.49
C GLU A 133 16.63 -30.08 -3.78
N ASP A 134 15.74 -29.42 -4.52
CA ASP A 134 14.84 -28.37 -4.03
C ASP A 134 13.47 -28.47 -4.72
N PRO A 135 12.56 -29.31 -4.19
CA PRO A 135 11.24 -29.51 -4.77
C PRO A 135 10.38 -28.24 -4.78
N ASP A 136 10.61 -27.32 -3.85
CA ASP A 136 9.86 -26.07 -3.75
C ASP A 136 10.28 -25.13 -4.90
N LEU A 137 11.59 -24.95 -5.13
CA LEU A 137 12.10 -24.20 -6.28
C LEU A 137 11.69 -24.84 -7.62
N SER A 138 11.74 -26.17 -7.73
CA SER A 138 11.26 -26.89 -8.92
C SER A 138 9.78 -26.56 -9.21
N GLN A 139 8.95 -26.46 -8.17
CA GLN A 139 7.55 -26.09 -8.28
C GLN A 139 7.36 -24.61 -8.63
N GLU A 140 8.16 -23.69 -8.07
CA GLU A 140 8.15 -22.26 -8.42
C GLU A 140 8.48 -22.06 -9.91
N ILE A 141 9.53 -22.71 -10.42
CA ILE A 141 9.90 -22.66 -11.85
C ILE A 141 8.75 -23.19 -12.72
N ALA A 142 8.09 -24.27 -12.30
CA ALA A 142 6.95 -24.83 -13.03
C ALA A 142 5.76 -23.85 -13.08
N ILE A 143 5.46 -23.18 -11.97
CA ILE A 143 4.40 -22.16 -11.88
C ILE A 143 4.74 -20.97 -12.78
N ALA A 144 5.97 -20.45 -12.68
CA ALA A 144 6.44 -19.36 -13.52
C ALA A 144 6.35 -19.72 -15.01
N ALA A 145 6.69 -20.96 -15.40
CA ALA A 145 6.56 -21.43 -16.77
C ALA A 145 5.10 -21.42 -17.27
N GLU A 146 4.13 -21.85 -16.46
CA GLU A 146 2.71 -21.80 -16.82
C GLU A 146 2.19 -20.36 -16.97
N PHE A 147 2.59 -19.45 -16.07
CA PHE A 147 2.23 -18.04 -16.19
C PHE A 147 2.86 -17.36 -17.39
N MET A 148 4.14 -17.65 -17.66
CA MET A 148 4.79 -17.20 -18.89
C MET A 148 4.05 -17.63 -20.15
N LYS A 149 3.44 -18.83 -20.16
CA LYS A 149 2.58 -19.27 -21.27
C LYS A 149 1.28 -18.48 -21.34
N LEU A 150 0.67 -18.14 -20.21
CA LEU A 150 -0.60 -17.39 -20.15
C LEU A 150 -0.44 -15.94 -20.61
N VAL A 151 0.50 -15.19 -20.01
CA VAL A 151 0.68 -13.75 -20.28
C VAL A 151 1.16 -13.47 -21.69
N ASN A 152 1.87 -14.42 -22.33
CA ASN A 152 2.43 -14.25 -23.66
C ASN A 152 1.54 -14.78 -24.80
N ARG A 153 0.25 -15.01 -24.56
CA ARG A 153 -0.74 -15.31 -25.61
C ARG A 153 -1.11 -14.05 -26.37
N LYS A 154 -0.29 -13.70 -27.36
CA LYS A 154 -0.44 -12.43 -28.10
C LYS A 154 -1.75 -12.31 -28.86
N GLU A 155 -2.47 -13.40 -29.13
CA GLU A 155 -3.82 -13.38 -29.71
C GLU A 155 -4.84 -12.66 -28.80
N TYR A 156 -4.53 -12.49 -27.52
CA TYR A 156 -5.32 -11.70 -26.57
C TYR A 156 -4.79 -10.29 -26.32
N TRP A 157 -3.61 -9.97 -26.85
CA TRP A 157 -3.06 -8.64 -26.71
C TRP A 157 -3.80 -7.68 -27.63
N SER A 158 -4.08 -6.49 -27.11
CA SER A 158 -4.60 -5.42 -27.93
C SER A 158 -3.53 -4.94 -28.92
N ILE A 159 -3.97 -4.51 -30.08
CA ILE A 159 -3.16 -3.86 -31.09
C ILE A 159 -3.69 -2.44 -31.25
N VAL A 160 -2.84 -1.47 -30.96
CA VAL A 160 -3.16 -0.05 -31.11
C VAL A 160 -2.20 0.59 -32.10
N LYS A 161 -2.67 1.61 -32.82
CA LYS A 161 -1.84 2.44 -33.69
C LYS A 161 -1.64 3.80 -33.03
N PHE A 162 -0.41 4.27 -33.00
CA PHE A 162 -0.11 5.62 -32.55
C PHE A 162 -0.45 6.65 -33.64
N VAL A 163 -1.33 7.60 -33.34
CA VAL A 163 -1.79 8.65 -34.29
C VAL A 163 -1.26 10.04 -33.93
N GLY A 164 -0.35 10.13 -32.94
CA GLY A 164 0.35 11.37 -32.61
C GLY A 164 1.07 11.99 -33.81
N LYS A 165 1.19 13.31 -33.81
CA LYS A 165 1.73 14.07 -34.95
C LYS A 165 3.25 13.97 -35.10
N GLN A 166 3.96 13.60 -34.04
CA GLN A 166 5.42 13.54 -33.99
C GLN A 166 5.85 12.25 -33.31
N ALA A 167 7.05 11.77 -33.65
CA ALA A 167 7.64 10.66 -32.92
C ALA A 167 8.03 11.11 -31.51
N VAL A 168 7.89 10.21 -30.53
CA VAL A 168 8.19 10.51 -29.13
C VAL A 168 9.21 9.52 -28.59
N GLY A 169 10.28 9.99 -27.95
CA GLY A 169 11.36 9.17 -27.38
C GLY A 169 12.42 8.69 -28.37
N PHE A 170 13.63 8.36 -27.88
CA PHE A 170 14.82 7.98 -28.67
C PHE A 170 14.69 6.62 -29.39
N LYS A 171 13.72 5.79 -29.00
CA LYS A 171 13.25 4.57 -29.69
C LYS A 171 11.72 4.45 -29.71
N GLY A 172 11.00 5.51 -29.36
CA GLY A 172 9.61 5.40 -28.92
C GLY A 172 8.56 5.49 -30.03
N LEU A 173 7.38 6.00 -29.66
CA LEU A 173 6.19 5.92 -30.49
C LEU A 173 6.37 6.64 -31.83
N THR A 174 6.08 5.95 -32.93
CA THR A 174 6.24 6.42 -34.30
C THR A 174 4.86 6.61 -34.92
N PRO A 175 4.54 7.80 -35.47
CA PRO A 175 3.25 8.06 -36.09
C PRO A 175 2.88 7.01 -37.14
N GLY A 176 1.68 6.45 -37.03
CA GLY A 176 1.14 5.44 -37.92
C GLY A 176 1.61 4.00 -37.67
N ARG A 177 2.50 3.77 -36.69
CA ARG A 177 2.98 2.42 -36.34
C ARG A 177 2.02 1.73 -35.35
N CYS A 178 1.88 0.41 -35.50
CA CYS A 178 1.14 -0.42 -34.57
C CYS A 178 2.04 -0.95 -33.44
N TYR A 179 1.44 -1.10 -32.26
CA TYR A 179 2.06 -1.54 -31.02
C TYR A 179 1.17 -2.58 -30.33
N TYR A 180 1.80 -3.46 -29.54
CA TYR A 180 1.07 -4.36 -28.66
C TYR A 180 0.78 -3.67 -27.32
N TRP A 181 -0.43 -3.89 -26.83
CA TRP A 181 -0.87 -3.62 -25.47
C TRP A 181 -1.19 -4.97 -24.79
N PRO A 182 -0.26 -5.50 -23.97
CA PRO A 182 -0.40 -6.82 -23.37
C PRO A 182 -1.56 -6.87 -22.38
N CYS A 183 -2.26 -8.00 -22.40
CA CYS A 183 -3.33 -8.33 -21.49
C CYS A 183 -3.62 -9.83 -21.62
N SER A 184 -4.00 -10.46 -20.51
CA SER A 184 -4.56 -11.80 -20.52
C SER A 184 -6.02 -11.79 -20.05
N PRO A 185 -6.88 -12.70 -20.54
CA PRO A 185 -8.22 -12.88 -19.97
C PRO A 185 -8.20 -13.22 -18.48
N GLU A 186 -7.14 -13.92 -18.04
CA GLU A 186 -6.91 -14.32 -16.66
C GLU A 186 -6.56 -13.11 -15.78
N HIS A 187 -5.83 -12.14 -16.31
CA HIS A 187 -5.42 -10.91 -15.64
C HIS A 187 -5.70 -9.69 -16.53
N PRO A 188 -6.96 -9.19 -16.55
CA PRO A 188 -7.41 -8.18 -17.49
C PRO A 188 -7.01 -6.76 -17.05
N GLU A 189 -5.73 -6.56 -16.73
CA GLU A 189 -5.13 -5.28 -16.33
C GLU A 189 -4.18 -4.72 -17.40
N TYR A 190 -4.11 -3.39 -17.49
CA TYR A 190 -3.24 -2.72 -18.46
C TYR A 190 -1.78 -2.88 -18.05
N GLU A 191 -1.02 -3.56 -18.90
CA GLU A 191 0.41 -3.83 -18.68
C GLU A 191 1.31 -2.88 -19.47
N GLY A 192 0.75 -1.89 -20.16
CA GLY A 192 1.52 -0.92 -20.94
C GLY A 192 1.56 -1.18 -22.44
N VAL A 193 2.51 -0.51 -23.07
CA VAL A 193 2.84 -0.68 -24.50
C VAL A 193 4.13 -1.46 -24.60
N ILE A 194 4.24 -2.37 -25.55
CA ILE A 194 5.51 -3.04 -25.88
C ILE A 194 6.12 -2.39 -27.13
N ASP A 195 7.40 -2.00 -27.03
CA ASP A 195 8.26 -1.69 -28.18
C ASP A 195 9.23 -2.84 -28.52
N ASP A 196 10.15 -2.63 -29.45
CA ASP A 196 11.10 -3.65 -29.93
C ASP A 196 12.05 -4.25 -28.86
N ASP A 197 12.09 -3.70 -27.64
CA ASP A 197 13.07 -4.04 -26.60
C ASP A 197 12.39 -4.37 -25.25
N GLU A 198 11.47 -3.53 -24.76
CA GLU A 198 10.94 -3.65 -23.38
C GLU A 198 9.47 -3.22 -23.26
N PHE A 199 8.86 -3.60 -22.12
CA PHE A 199 7.62 -3.01 -21.63
C PHE A 199 7.87 -1.55 -21.32
N THR A 200 7.10 -0.68 -21.96
CA THR A 200 7.19 0.77 -21.78
C THR A 200 5.97 1.32 -21.07
N SER A 201 5.35 0.53 -20.18
CA SER A 201 4.13 0.89 -19.45
C SER A 201 4.23 2.20 -18.69
N TYR A 202 5.44 2.50 -18.21
CA TYR A 202 5.82 3.72 -17.52
C TYR A 202 6.11 4.90 -18.47
N LEU A 203 6.19 4.67 -19.79
CA LEU A 203 6.56 5.72 -20.75
C LEU A 203 5.37 6.45 -21.37
N TYR A 204 4.22 5.79 -21.53
CA TYR A 204 3.16 6.26 -22.45
C TYR A 204 1.76 6.24 -21.80
N PRO A 205 1.05 7.39 -21.72
CA PRO A 205 -0.29 7.51 -21.19
C PRO A 205 -1.32 6.96 -22.18
N CYS A 206 -2.50 6.68 -21.66
CA CYS A 206 -3.66 6.22 -22.42
C CYS A 206 -4.57 7.38 -22.85
N ASP A 207 -4.00 8.49 -23.33
CA ASP A 207 -4.80 9.60 -23.87
C ASP A 207 -5.46 9.16 -25.20
N PRO A 208 -6.80 9.14 -25.29
CA PRO A 208 -7.53 8.65 -26.46
C PRO A 208 -7.21 9.42 -27.75
N ASP A 209 -6.71 10.65 -27.68
CA ASP A 209 -6.36 11.44 -28.87
C ASP A 209 -5.08 10.94 -29.56
N TYR A 210 -4.29 10.09 -28.91
CA TYR A 210 -3.01 9.58 -29.43
C TYR A 210 -3.07 8.15 -29.97
N TRP A 211 -4.20 7.46 -29.79
CA TRP A 211 -4.31 6.03 -30.08
C TRP A 211 -5.54 5.69 -30.92
N GLU A 212 -5.35 4.81 -31.90
CA GLU A 212 -6.42 4.16 -32.65
C GLU A 212 -6.41 2.66 -32.29
N ILE A 213 -7.53 2.14 -31.77
CA ILE A 213 -7.67 0.71 -31.52
C ILE A 213 -7.80 -0.03 -32.85
N VAL A 214 -6.88 -0.95 -33.13
CA VAL A 214 -6.87 -1.78 -34.35
C VAL A 214 -7.47 -3.15 -34.09
N SER A 215 -7.17 -3.75 -32.94
CA SER A 215 -7.72 -5.02 -32.47
C SER A 215 -7.74 -5.00 -30.95
N ASP A 216 -8.86 -5.39 -30.33
CA ASP A 216 -8.99 -5.38 -28.88
C ASP A 216 -9.87 -6.56 -28.41
N PRO A 217 -9.31 -7.78 -28.36
CA PRO A 217 -10.07 -8.99 -28.06
C PRO A 217 -10.51 -9.08 -26.59
N THR A 218 -9.84 -8.36 -25.68
CA THR A 218 -10.12 -8.38 -24.23
C THR A 218 -10.77 -7.08 -23.73
N HIS A 219 -11.08 -6.14 -24.63
CA HIS A 219 -11.52 -4.78 -24.31
C HIS A 219 -10.52 -4.01 -23.42
N MET A 220 -9.25 -4.41 -23.43
CA MET A 220 -8.21 -3.77 -22.62
C MET A 220 -7.94 -2.36 -23.12
N ALA A 221 -7.75 -2.19 -24.42
CA ALA A 221 -7.44 -0.88 -24.97
C ALA A 221 -8.61 0.09 -24.78
N GLU A 222 -9.84 -0.38 -24.98
CA GLU A 222 -11.04 0.39 -24.72
C GLU A 222 -11.13 0.86 -23.26
N ARG A 223 -10.94 -0.04 -22.29
CA ARG A 223 -10.95 0.31 -20.85
C ARG A 223 -9.82 1.26 -20.47
N ALA A 224 -8.61 0.98 -20.91
CA ALA A 224 -7.44 1.80 -20.57
C ALA A 224 -7.58 3.22 -21.12
N LEU A 225 -8.10 3.40 -22.35
CA LEU A 225 -8.38 4.72 -22.92
C LEU A 225 -9.59 5.43 -22.28
N ALA A 226 -10.47 4.69 -21.60
CA ALA A 226 -11.60 5.23 -20.85
C ALA A 226 -11.22 5.71 -19.43
N GLY A 227 -9.97 5.49 -19.00
CA GLY A 227 -9.48 5.86 -17.67
C GLY A 227 -9.61 4.78 -16.60
N ASP A 228 -9.98 3.54 -16.97
CA ASP A 228 -10.12 2.42 -16.03
C ASP A 228 -8.77 1.79 -15.64
N ALA A 229 -7.67 2.21 -16.29
CA ALA A 229 -6.33 1.72 -16.00
C ALA A 229 -5.55 2.74 -15.17
N ASP A 230 -4.89 2.27 -14.10
CA ASP A 230 -3.83 3.02 -13.43
C ASP A 230 -2.70 3.29 -14.45
N THR A 231 -2.73 4.49 -15.00
CA THR A 231 -1.77 4.98 -15.98
C THR A 231 -0.98 6.11 -15.36
N VAL A 232 0.17 6.43 -15.95
CA VAL A 232 0.89 7.64 -15.58
C VAL A 232 0.23 8.82 -16.28
N ASP A 233 -0.21 9.82 -15.51
CA ASP A 233 -0.80 11.05 -16.06
C ASP A 233 0.19 11.82 -16.95
N THR A 234 1.48 11.51 -16.83
CA THR A 234 2.61 12.09 -17.59
C THR A 234 3.70 11.06 -17.87
N TRP A 235 4.25 11.13 -19.09
CA TRP A 235 5.29 10.26 -19.67
C TRP A 235 6.64 10.37 -18.96
N GLU A 236 7.21 9.34 -18.32
CA GLU A 236 8.68 9.31 -18.05
C GLU A 236 9.32 7.89 -17.92
N PRO A 237 10.47 7.62 -18.61
CA PRO A 237 11.35 6.46 -18.39
C PRO A 237 12.04 6.41 -17.04
N ALA A 238 12.35 5.18 -16.58
CA ALA A 238 13.05 4.94 -15.32
C ALA A 238 14.54 5.39 -15.33
N ALA A 239 14.99 5.90 -14.18
CA ALA A 239 16.22 6.66 -13.97
C ALA A 239 17.55 5.88 -13.88
N SER A 240 17.60 4.62 -14.31
CA SER A 240 18.77 3.75 -14.07
C SER A 240 19.76 3.63 -15.23
N ASP A 241 19.50 4.26 -16.38
CA ASP A 241 20.39 4.18 -17.54
C ASP A 241 20.93 5.56 -17.97
N ALA A 242 22.25 5.69 -18.01
CA ALA A 242 22.98 6.92 -18.35
C ALA A 242 22.62 7.51 -19.73
N ARG A 243 21.93 6.74 -20.58
CA ARG A 243 21.39 7.19 -21.88
C ARG A 243 20.20 8.15 -21.77
N TYR A 244 19.59 8.30 -20.59
CA TYR A 244 18.43 9.15 -20.34
C TYR A 244 18.76 10.41 -19.50
N ALA A 245 20.03 10.68 -19.22
CA ALA A 245 20.44 11.81 -18.37
C ALA A 245 19.99 13.19 -18.88
N GLU A 246 20.09 13.43 -20.19
CA GLU A 246 19.62 14.69 -20.82
C GLU A 246 18.09 14.86 -20.73
N PHE A 247 17.35 13.75 -20.62
CA PHE A 247 15.90 13.74 -20.45
C PHE A 247 15.49 14.08 -19.00
N PHE A 248 16.21 13.57 -17.99
CA PHE A 248 15.93 13.88 -16.57
C PHE A 248 16.26 15.32 -16.18
N GLU A 249 17.28 15.94 -16.79
CA GLU A 249 17.56 17.37 -16.59
C GLU A 249 16.42 18.25 -17.14
N TRP A 250 15.81 17.85 -18.27
CA TRP A 250 14.66 18.53 -18.84
C TRP A 250 13.36 18.27 -18.04
N ALA A 251 13.13 17.05 -17.55
CA ALA A 251 12.01 16.67 -16.68
C ALA A 251 12.02 17.42 -15.33
N HIS A 252 13.19 17.50 -14.69
CA HIS A 252 13.40 18.29 -13.48
C HIS A 252 13.20 19.80 -13.74
N PHE A 253 13.57 20.29 -14.93
CA PHE A 253 13.33 21.67 -15.35
C PHE A 253 11.83 21.97 -15.61
N MET A 254 11.02 20.95 -15.94
CA MET A 254 9.59 21.06 -16.24
C MET A 254 8.67 20.68 -15.06
N ASP A 255 9.24 20.31 -13.90
CA ASP A 255 8.54 19.96 -12.65
C ASP A 255 7.57 18.77 -12.77
N ILE A 256 8.02 17.70 -13.43
CA ILE A 256 7.25 16.47 -13.66
C ILE A 256 7.76 15.35 -12.73
N SER A 257 6.84 14.57 -12.15
CA SER A 257 7.13 13.44 -11.23
C SER A 257 6.86 12.10 -11.91
N THR A 258 7.83 11.18 -11.84
CA THR A 258 7.75 9.85 -12.47
C THR A 258 7.14 8.81 -11.53
N LYS A 259 6.09 8.10 -11.96
CA LYS A 259 5.65 6.87 -11.27
C LYS A 259 6.23 5.65 -11.96
N THR A 260 6.91 4.79 -11.20
CA THR A 260 7.33 3.46 -11.66
C THR A 260 6.23 2.44 -11.36
N LYS A 261 5.71 1.74 -12.38
CA LYS A 261 4.89 0.55 -12.14
C LYS A 261 5.83 -0.64 -11.89
N GLY A 262 5.67 -1.31 -10.76
CA GLY A 262 6.39 -2.54 -10.44
C GLY A 262 5.95 -3.71 -11.33
N SER A 263 6.66 -4.81 -11.23
CA SER A 263 6.23 -6.12 -11.72
C SER A 263 4.90 -6.55 -11.09
N TYR A 264 4.18 -7.45 -11.76
CA TYR A 264 2.86 -7.93 -11.32
C TYR A 264 2.86 -9.44 -11.10
N TYR A 265 2.08 -9.90 -10.13
CA TYR A 265 1.91 -11.32 -9.83
C TYR A 265 0.73 -11.90 -10.62
N MET A 266 0.90 -13.11 -11.15
CA MET A 266 -0.18 -13.85 -11.80
C MET A 266 -0.99 -14.71 -10.83
N MET A 267 -0.39 -15.14 -9.73
CA MET A 267 -1.13 -15.60 -8.56
C MET A 267 -1.81 -14.40 -7.91
N LEU A 268 -3.08 -14.56 -7.53
CA LEU A 268 -3.67 -13.70 -6.52
C LEU A 268 -2.79 -13.76 -5.28
N GLN A 269 -2.04 -12.69 -5.03
CA GLN A 269 -1.32 -12.52 -3.78
C GLN A 269 -2.35 -12.63 -2.64
N PRO A 270 -2.04 -13.33 -1.55
CA PRO A 270 -2.92 -13.33 -0.40
C PRO A 270 -3.21 -11.87 -0.04
N TYR A 271 -4.50 -11.52 0.02
CA TYR A 271 -4.94 -10.17 0.36
C TYR A 271 -4.11 -9.66 1.54
N PRO A 272 -3.26 -8.63 1.35
CA PRO A 272 -2.16 -8.37 2.27
C PRO A 272 -2.64 -7.72 3.58
N TRP A 273 -3.93 -7.40 3.65
CA TRP A 273 -4.58 -6.81 4.80
C TRP A 273 -5.28 -7.88 5.62
N ALA A 274 -5.10 -7.81 6.95
CA ALA A 274 -5.83 -8.69 7.85
C ALA A 274 -7.34 -8.47 7.75
N ALA A 275 -8.12 -9.54 7.92
CA ALA A 275 -9.56 -9.47 8.10
C ALA A 275 -9.91 -8.82 9.45
N SER A 276 -11.17 -8.42 9.63
CA SER A 276 -11.64 -7.96 10.94
C SER A 276 -11.59 -9.09 11.98
N GLU A 277 -11.13 -8.77 13.19
CA GLU A 277 -10.99 -9.74 14.28
C GLU A 277 -11.66 -9.22 15.56
N SER A 278 -12.41 -10.11 16.23
CA SER A 278 -13.07 -9.84 17.50
C SER A 278 -12.54 -10.72 18.62
N GLU A 279 -12.41 -10.15 19.82
CA GLU A 279 -12.05 -10.83 21.05
C GLU A 279 -13.24 -10.88 22.01
N GLN A 280 -13.25 -11.85 22.92
CA GLN A 280 -14.27 -11.98 23.97
C GLN A 280 -13.69 -11.62 25.33
N ASP A 281 -14.47 -10.87 26.10
CA ASP A 281 -14.19 -10.50 27.48
C ASP A 281 -15.50 -10.43 28.29
N THR A 282 -15.40 -10.15 29.58
CA THR A 282 -16.53 -9.96 30.47
C THR A 282 -16.65 -8.48 30.85
N LEU A 283 -17.81 -7.89 30.56
CA LEU A 283 -18.12 -6.52 30.94
C LEU A 283 -18.99 -6.49 32.20
N ILE A 284 -18.57 -5.70 33.18
CA ILE A 284 -19.33 -5.43 34.40
C ILE A 284 -19.93 -4.04 34.32
N CYS A 285 -21.26 -3.93 34.45
CA CYS A 285 -21.94 -2.64 34.45
C CYS A 285 -21.62 -1.86 35.73
N SER A 286 -21.05 -0.67 35.59
CA SER A 286 -20.74 0.22 36.73
C SER A 286 -21.97 0.75 37.47
N ALA A 287 -23.15 0.76 36.83
CA ALA A 287 -24.39 1.28 37.42
C ALA A 287 -25.14 0.24 38.27
N CYS A 288 -25.24 -1.02 37.81
CA CYS A 288 -26.03 -2.05 38.49
C CYS A 288 -25.24 -3.30 38.92
N GLY A 289 -23.96 -3.40 38.54
CA GLY A 289 -23.09 -4.54 38.88
C GLY A 289 -23.36 -5.81 38.09
N SER A 290 -24.30 -5.81 37.13
CA SER A 290 -24.57 -6.97 36.29
C SER A 290 -23.39 -7.28 35.37
N SER A 291 -23.03 -8.56 35.29
CA SER A 291 -21.99 -9.09 34.41
C SER A 291 -22.61 -9.62 33.12
N SER A 292 -21.95 -9.37 31.99
CA SER A 292 -22.37 -9.88 30.68
C SER A 292 -21.16 -10.18 29.79
N ASP A 293 -21.33 -11.13 28.88
CA ASP A 293 -20.33 -11.39 27.83
C ASP A 293 -20.23 -10.17 26.89
N PHE A 294 -18.99 -9.84 26.54
CA PHE A 294 -18.65 -8.67 25.74
C PHE A 294 -17.64 -9.06 24.67
N SER A 295 -18.08 -8.97 23.42
CA SER A 295 -17.18 -9.05 22.28
C SER A 295 -16.77 -7.65 21.84
N TYR A 296 -15.48 -7.44 21.63
CA TYR A 296 -14.93 -6.21 21.07
C TYR A 296 -14.07 -6.49 19.85
N TRP A 297 -13.94 -5.51 18.96
CA TRP A 297 -13.14 -5.63 17.75
C TRP A 297 -11.71 -5.17 18.03
N SER A 298 -10.77 -6.11 17.98
CA SER A 298 -9.33 -5.83 18.11
C SER A 298 -8.71 -5.43 16.78
N VAL A 299 -9.28 -5.89 15.66
CA VAL A 299 -8.95 -5.43 14.30
C VAL A 299 -10.24 -5.10 13.55
N VAL A 300 -10.26 -3.94 12.88
CA VAL A 300 -11.35 -3.51 12.01
C VAL A 300 -10.77 -3.27 10.62
N ASN A 301 -11.21 -4.05 9.64
CA ASN A 301 -10.93 -3.79 8.23
C ASN A 301 -12.10 -2.99 7.63
N ALA A 302 -11.85 -1.73 7.26
CA ALA A 302 -12.86 -0.81 6.78
C ALA A 302 -13.50 -1.25 5.45
N GLN A 303 -12.77 -2.00 4.62
CA GLN A 303 -13.28 -2.55 3.37
C GLN A 303 -14.25 -3.72 3.62
N GLU A 304 -14.00 -4.54 4.65
CA GLU A 304 -14.85 -5.67 5.03
C GLU A 304 -16.08 -5.22 5.83
N ASN A 305 -15.89 -4.26 6.74
CA ASN A 305 -16.89 -3.83 7.72
C ASN A 305 -17.06 -2.30 7.78
N PRO A 306 -17.60 -1.67 6.71
CA PRO A 306 -17.81 -0.22 6.67
C PRO A 306 -18.80 0.29 7.72
N GLU A 307 -19.61 -0.58 8.33
CA GLU A 307 -20.44 -0.25 9.49
C GLU A 307 -19.64 0.13 10.74
N PHE A 308 -18.43 -0.42 10.93
CA PHE A 308 -17.59 -0.05 12.07
C PHE A 308 -16.93 1.30 11.87
N THR A 309 -16.60 1.67 10.63
CA THR A 309 -16.21 3.05 10.29
C THR A 309 -17.33 4.03 10.68
N ARG A 310 -18.57 3.74 10.28
CA ARG A 310 -19.73 4.57 10.67
C ARG A 310 -19.90 4.68 12.17
N ALA A 311 -19.79 3.55 12.89
CA ALA A 311 -19.89 3.52 14.34
C ALA A 311 -18.75 4.28 15.05
N LEU A 312 -17.56 4.34 14.45
CA LEU A 312 -16.46 5.15 14.97
C LEU A 312 -16.76 6.63 14.79
N LEU A 313 -17.21 7.04 13.60
CA LEU A 313 -17.52 8.43 13.26
C LEU A 313 -18.73 9.00 14.02
N ASP A 314 -19.72 8.15 14.38
CA ASP A 314 -20.86 8.55 15.21
C ASP A 314 -20.62 8.33 16.73
N GLU A 315 -19.39 8.00 17.11
CA GLU A 315 -18.92 7.73 18.47
C GLU A 315 -19.62 6.56 19.20
N SER A 316 -20.44 5.76 18.51
CA SER A 316 -21.15 4.63 19.11
C SER A 316 -20.30 3.36 19.27
N PHE A 317 -19.16 3.26 18.58
CA PHE A 317 -18.32 2.06 18.54
C PHE A 317 -17.87 1.57 19.93
N PHE A 318 -17.53 2.50 20.83
CA PHE A 318 -17.11 2.18 22.19
C PHE A 318 -18.24 2.28 23.21
N ILE A 319 -19.50 2.33 22.78
CA ILE A 319 -20.66 2.48 23.66
C ILE A 319 -21.50 1.20 23.61
N LYS A 320 -21.71 0.60 24.79
CA LYS A 320 -22.60 -0.54 24.96
C LYS A 320 -23.73 -0.22 25.94
N THR A 321 -24.95 -0.58 25.59
CA THR A 321 -26.11 -0.42 26.49
C THR A 321 -26.26 -1.65 27.39
N CYS A 322 -26.36 -1.44 28.70
CA CYS A 322 -26.59 -2.50 29.68
C CYS A 322 -28.01 -3.07 29.52
N ALA A 323 -28.13 -4.38 29.27
CA ALA A 323 -29.43 -5.04 29.14
C ALA A 323 -30.25 -5.07 30.45
N ALA A 324 -29.60 -4.96 31.62
CA ALA A 324 -30.28 -5.04 32.92
C ALA A 324 -30.87 -3.71 33.39
N CYS A 325 -30.19 -2.58 33.12
CA CYS A 325 -30.61 -1.26 33.63
C CYS A 325 -30.69 -0.15 32.58
N GLY A 326 -30.31 -0.42 31.32
CA GLY A 326 -30.31 0.57 30.23
C GLY A 326 -29.17 1.60 30.28
N ALA A 327 -28.26 1.51 31.24
CA ALA A 327 -27.12 2.43 31.33
C ALA A 327 -26.16 2.27 30.13
N SER A 328 -25.67 3.39 29.60
CA SER A 328 -24.59 3.39 28.61
C SER A 328 -23.24 3.13 29.30
N ILE A 329 -22.48 2.18 28.77
CA ILE A 329 -21.18 1.75 29.28
C ILE A 329 -20.14 2.04 28.20
N ARG A 330 -19.12 2.82 28.54
CA ARG A 330 -17.95 3.01 27.67
C ARG A 330 -17.02 1.80 27.77
N THR A 331 -16.69 1.20 26.63
CA THR A 331 -15.86 0.00 26.54
C THR A 331 -14.57 0.33 25.80
N LEU A 332 -13.63 1.01 26.46
CA LEU A 332 -12.35 1.35 25.84
C LEU A 332 -11.45 0.11 25.76
N HIS A 333 -11.12 -0.30 24.54
CA HIS A 333 -10.23 -1.42 24.25
C HIS A 333 -9.26 -1.05 23.13
N PRO A 334 -8.08 -1.68 23.05
CA PRO A 334 -7.21 -1.54 21.89
C PRO A 334 -7.94 -1.92 20.60
N CYS A 335 -7.63 -1.22 19.51
CA CYS A 335 -8.21 -1.49 18.21
C CYS A 335 -7.24 -1.07 17.09
N LEU A 336 -6.98 -1.97 16.16
CA LEU A 336 -6.27 -1.68 14.91
C LEU A 336 -7.29 -1.46 13.79
N TYR A 337 -7.39 -0.23 13.33
CA TYR A 337 -8.16 0.12 12.14
C TYR A 337 -7.29 0.03 10.89
N LEU A 338 -7.78 -0.70 9.89
CA LEU A 338 -7.15 -0.88 8.59
C LEU A 338 -8.07 -0.28 7.54
N SER A 339 -7.55 0.66 6.73
CA SER A 339 -8.22 1.16 5.54
C SER A 339 -7.37 0.81 4.32
N PRO A 340 -7.63 -0.34 3.67
CA PRO A 340 -6.91 -0.77 2.48
C PRO A 340 -7.02 0.25 1.33
N ASN A 341 -8.23 0.77 1.10
CA ASN A 341 -8.51 1.75 0.03
C ASN A 341 -7.69 3.04 0.19
N GLN A 342 -7.61 3.57 1.41
CA GLN A 342 -6.83 4.79 1.69
C GLN A 342 -5.37 4.49 2.01
N ARG A 343 -5.03 3.22 2.23
CA ARG A 343 -3.72 2.71 2.66
C ARG A 343 -3.31 3.25 4.03
N TRP A 344 -4.15 3.06 5.04
CA TRP A 344 -3.87 3.47 6.43
C TRP A 344 -3.96 2.31 7.43
N CYS A 345 -3.10 2.39 8.45
CA CYS A 345 -3.16 1.60 9.66
C CYS A 345 -3.16 2.53 10.88
N ILE A 346 -4.26 2.56 11.64
CA ILE A 346 -4.40 3.39 12.84
C ILE A 346 -4.58 2.46 14.03
N TYR A 347 -3.63 2.45 14.96
CA TYR A 347 -3.69 1.60 16.13
C TYR A 347 -3.98 2.43 17.39
N PHE A 348 -5.18 2.27 17.95
CA PHE A 348 -5.52 2.73 19.28
C PHE A 348 -4.92 1.81 20.36
N VAL A 349 -4.02 2.37 21.17
CA VAL A 349 -3.35 1.67 22.27
C VAL A 349 -3.78 2.25 23.63
N THR A 350 -3.89 1.39 24.63
CA THR A 350 -4.43 1.77 25.96
C THR A 350 -3.37 1.98 27.04
N ASN A 351 -2.09 1.72 26.75
CA ASN A 351 -0.98 1.92 27.69
C ASN A 351 0.38 2.07 26.98
N ASP A 352 1.37 2.59 27.70
CA ASP A 352 2.72 2.86 27.18
C ASP A 352 3.50 1.61 26.77
N GLN A 353 3.27 0.47 27.44
CA GLN A 353 3.91 -0.79 27.07
C GLN A 353 3.45 -1.25 25.68
N MET A 354 2.14 -1.19 25.42
CA MET A 354 1.57 -1.48 24.10
C MET A 354 2.06 -0.49 23.06
N LYS A 355 2.09 0.81 23.38
CA LYS A 355 2.62 1.85 22.49
C LYS A 355 4.06 1.53 22.03
N ALA A 356 4.93 1.13 22.94
CA ALA A 356 6.30 0.74 22.62
C ALA A 356 6.37 -0.52 21.74
N ALA A 357 5.53 -1.52 22.03
CA ALA A 357 5.46 -2.75 21.25
C ALA A 357 4.97 -2.51 19.81
N VAL A 358 3.87 -1.74 19.66
CA VAL A 358 3.32 -1.37 18.35
C VAL A 358 4.31 -0.52 17.55
N ARG A 359 5.02 0.41 18.20
CA ARG A 359 6.09 1.17 17.54
C ARG A 359 7.16 0.25 16.95
N LYS A 360 7.64 -0.74 17.72
CA LYS A 360 8.63 -1.72 17.23
C LYS A 360 8.05 -2.56 16.08
N MET A 361 6.80 -2.98 16.19
CA MET A 361 6.10 -3.70 15.12
C MET A 361 6.06 -2.88 13.82
N PHE A 362 5.61 -1.63 13.88
CA PHE A 362 5.58 -0.76 12.70
C PHE A 362 6.97 -0.49 12.14
N MET A 363 8.02 -0.32 12.96
CA MET A 363 9.39 -0.16 12.46
C MET A 363 9.92 -1.40 11.72
N ASN A 364 9.43 -2.60 12.06
CA ASN A 364 9.86 -3.85 11.45
C ASN A 364 9.09 -4.18 10.16
N LEU A 365 8.00 -3.46 9.86
CA LEU A 365 7.30 -3.60 8.58
C LEU A 365 8.06 -2.80 7.53
N ASN A 366 8.73 -3.52 6.62
CA ASN A 366 9.45 -2.93 5.50
C ASN A 366 8.46 -2.50 4.41
N ALA A 367 8.57 -1.25 3.96
CA ALA A 367 7.67 -0.70 2.95
C ALA A 367 7.97 -1.26 1.55
N ASP A 368 9.21 -1.68 1.29
CA ASP A 368 9.59 -2.24 -0.01
C ASP A 368 9.13 -3.69 -0.19
N ASP A 369 9.13 -4.48 0.89
CA ASP A 369 8.73 -5.90 0.86
C ASP A 369 7.21 -6.09 0.95
N ASP A 370 6.47 -5.06 1.36
CA ASP A 370 5.01 -5.08 1.56
C ASP A 370 4.39 -3.78 1.02
N ARG A 371 4.74 -3.46 -0.23
CA ARG A 371 4.28 -2.22 -0.90
C ARG A 371 2.77 -2.16 -1.01
N GLU A 372 2.08 -3.27 -1.23
CA GLU A 372 0.62 -3.26 -1.40
C GLU A 372 -0.15 -3.38 -0.08
N GLY A 373 0.51 -3.80 1.00
CA GLY A 373 -0.08 -4.00 2.32
C GLY A 373 0.29 -2.95 3.38
N PRO A 374 0.18 -3.33 4.67
CA PRO A 374 0.47 -2.45 5.81
C PRO A 374 1.87 -1.84 5.86
N GLY A 375 2.89 -2.44 5.21
CA GLY A 375 4.25 -1.91 5.16
C GLY A 375 4.35 -0.60 4.38
N GLY A 376 3.71 -0.53 3.21
CA GLY A 376 3.62 0.64 2.35
C GLY A 376 2.50 1.62 2.71
N SER A 377 1.95 1.56 3.92
CA SER A 377 0.79 2.34 4.36
C SER A 377 1.14 3.48 5.32
N THR A 378 0.23 4.45 5.45
CA THR A 378 0.27 5.47 6.49
C THR A 378 -0.01 4.83 7.84
N ARG A 379 0.98 4.84 8.74
CA ARG A 379 0.88 4.16 10.04
C ARG A 379 0.79 5.18 11.18
N ARG A 380 -0.22 5.03 12.04
CA ARG A 380 -0.47 5.91 13.19
C ARG A 380 -0.73 5.12 14.46
N ILE A 381 -0.21 5.62 15.57
CA ILE A 381 -0.47 5.14 16.92
C ILE A 381 -1.21 6.26 17.65
N VAL A 382 -2.37 5.96 18.19
CA VAL A 382 -3.20 6.91 18.95
C VAL A 382 -3.43 6.39 20.35
N THR A 383 -3.54 7.30 21.31
CA THR A 383 -3.58 6.96 22.74
C THR A 383 -4.90 7.32 23.41
N THR A 384 -5.78 8.02 22.70
CA THR A 384 -7.11 8.37 23.18
C THR A 384 -8.17 7.97 22.15
N PRO A 385 -9.42 7.72 22.58
CA PRO A 385 -10.52 7.44 21.66
C PRO A 385 -10.81 8.61 20.72
N ASP A 386 -10.69 9.84 21.22
CA ASP A 386 -10.94 11.04 20.43
C ASP A 386 -9.90 11.18 19.30
N GLU A 387 -8.61 10.97 19.61
CA GLU A 387 -7.56 10.88 18.57
C GLU A 387 -7.83 9.74 17.58
N PHE A 388 -8.39 8.62 18.02
CA PHE A 388 -8.66 7.49 17.13
C PHE A 388 -9.78 7.81 16.13
N ILE A 389 -10.90 8.31 16.62
CA ILE A 389 -12.06 8.71 15.80
C ILE A 389 -11.65 9.81 14.83
N ASP A 390 -10.89 10.79 15.32
CA ASP A 390 -10.37 11.89 14.54
C ASP A 390 -9.46 11.41 13.39
N LYS A 391 -8.50 10.51 13.66
CA LYS A 391 -7.65 9.95 12.60
C LYS A 391 -8.43 9.11 11.59
N VAL A 392 -9.48 8.41 12.02
CA VAL A 392 -10.38 7.70 11.12
C VAL A 392 -11.13 8.70 10.24
N ALA A 393 -11.65 9.80 10.77
CA ALA A 393 -12.32 10.84 9.99
C ALA A 393 -11.39 11.47 8.94
N VAL A 394 -10.14 11.74 9.30
CA VAL A 394 -9.12 12.26 8.36
C VAL A 394 -8.81 11.24 7.26
N CYS A 395 -8.65 9.96 7.64
CA CYS A 395 -8.41 8.87 6.71
C CYS A 395 -9.55 8.73 5.69
N GLU A 396 -10.80 8.72 6.14
CA GLU A 396 -11.98 8.59 5.27
C GLU A 396 -12.18 9.80 4.36
N ALA A 397 -11.72 10.98 4.77
CA ALA A 397 -11.71 12.18 3.94
C ALA A 397 -10.54 12.20 2.92
N ALA A 398 -9.67 11.19 2.90
CA ALA A 398 -8.46 11.12 2.08
C ALA A 398 -7.53 12.34 2.26
N LEU A 399 -7.44 12.85 3.50
CA LEU A 399 -6.62 14.01 3.83
C LEU A 399 -5.33 13.59 4.55
N ASP A 400 -4.26 14.36 4.37
CA ASP A 400 -3.03 14.22 5.17
C ASP A 400 -3.26 14.71 6.62
N ASP A 401 -3.14 13.81 7.61
CA ASP A 401 -3.35 14.16 9.01
C ASP A 401 -2.31 15.13 9.57
N ARG A 402 -1.12 15.18 8.99
CA ARG A 402 -0.08 16.15 9.36
C ARG A 402 -0.58 17.57 9.12
N ILE A 403 -1.25 17.78 7.98
CA ILE A 403 -1.82 19.08 7.62
C ILE A 403 -3.02 19.40 8.52
N ILE A 404 -3.87 18.42 8.80
CA ILE A 404 -4.99 18.61 9.71
C ILE A 404 -4.53 19.01 11.12
N GLU A 405 -3.47 18.41 11.66
CA GLU A 405 -2.94 18.82 12.96
C GLU A 405 -2.36 20.25 12.96
N LEU A 406 -1.76 20.70 11.85
CA LEU A 406 -1.30 22.08 11.69
C LEU A 406 -2.49 23.06 11.60
N VAL A 407 -3.53 22.70 10.84
CA VAL A 407 -4.78 23.48 10.77
C VAL A 407 -5.40 23.62 12.17
N LYS A 408 -5.46 22.53 12.95
CA LYS A 408 -5.96 22.56 14.34
C LYS A 408 -5.16 23.49 15.25
N LEU A 409 -3.84 23.57 15.08
CA LEU A 409 -3.04 24.56 15.80
C LEU A 409 -3.42 26.00 15.43
N GLY A 410 -3.66 26.27 14.14
CA GLY A 410 -4.17 27.56 13.67
C GLY A 410 -5.53 27.91 14.27
N ILE A 411 -6.46 26.94 14.30
CA ILE A 411 -7.78 27.09 14.93
C ILE A 411 -7.63 27.43 16.41
N ALA A 412 -6.77 26.70 17.14
CA ALA A 412 -6.52 26.96 18.56
C ALA A 412 -6.01 28.40 18.80
N GLY A 413 -5.04 28.85 18.00
CA GLY A 413 -4.50 30.21 18.08
C GLY A 413 -5.55 31.29 17.78
N SER A 414 -6.37 31.08 16.74
CA SER A 414 -7.48 31.98 16.41
C SER A 414 -8.51 32.06 17.54
N ALA A 415 -8.89 30.90 18.12
CA ALA A 415 -9.84 30.84 19.21
C ALA A 415 -9.32 31.52 20.50
N MET A 416 -8.00 31.47 20.76
CA MET A 416 -7.36 32.22 21.85
C MET A 416 -7.42 33.73 21.59
N ASN A 417 -7.02 34.18 20.40
CA ASN A 417 -7.05 35.59 20.02
C ASN A 417 -8.46 36.20 20.06
N ALA A 418 -9.48 35.41 19.74
CA ALA A 418 -10.89 35.82 19.81
C ALA A 418 -11.47 35.76 21.24
N GLY A 419 -10.71 35.28 22.23
CA GLY A 419 -11.15 35.14 23.62
C GLY A 419 -12.10 33.96 23.87
N HIS A 420 -12.24 33.04 22.91
CA HIS A 420 -13.03 31.82 23.07
C HIS A 420 -12.29 30.74 23.86
N LEU A 421 -10.96 30.71 23.76
CA LEU A 421 -10.07 29.94 24.63
C LEU A 421 -9.25 30.90 25.51
N PRO A 422 -9.07 30.61 26.81
CA PRO A 422 -8.19 31.40 27.66
C PRO A 422 -6.74 31.36 27.17
N ASP A 423 -6.06 32.51 27.20
CA ASP A 423 -4.62 32.57 26.99
C ASP A 423 -3.89 31.66 27.99
N GLY A 424 -2.99 30.81 27.47
CA GLY A 424 -2.23 29.87 28.28
C GLY A 424 -3.04 28.72 28.87
N ILE A 425 -4.24 28.42 28.33
CA ILE A 425 -4.98 27.21 28.69
C ILE A 425 -4.11 25.96 28.48
N ASP A 426 -4.09 25.07 29.48
CA ASP A 426 -3.36 23.81 29.39
C ASP A 426 -3.91 22.95 28.25
N ASP A 427 -3.02 22.29 27.51
CA ASP A 427 -3.36 21.49 26.34
C ASP A 427 -4.32 20.32 26.66
N ASP A 428 -4.38 19.86 27.92
CA ASP A 428 -5.29 18.79 28.38
C ASP A 428 -6.72 19.29 28.67
N LYS A 429 -7.00 20.59 28.60
CA LYS A 429 -8.32 21.18 28.90
C LYS A 429 -9.21 21.36 27.69
N TYR A 430 -8.65 21.20 26.49
CA TYR A 430 -9.40 21.31 25.24
C TYR A 430 -8.88 20.36 24.18
N TYR A 431 -9.79 19.85 23.36
CA TYR A 431 -9.51 19.03 22.21
C TYR A 431 -10.19 19.62 20.98
N ILE A 432 -9.55 19.50 19.81
CA ILE A 432 -10.12 19.95 18.54
C ILE A 432 -10.25 18.72 17.65
N CYS A 433 -11.49 18.31 17.40
CA CYS A 433 -11.83 17.19 16.52
C CYS A 433 -12.00 17.70 15.10
N PHE A 434 -11.53 16.93 14.12
CA PHE A 434 -11.98 17.05 12.73
C PHE A 434 -13.23 16.19 12.56
N CYS A 435 -14.29 16.80 12.01
CA CYS A 435 -15.61 16.17 11.88
C CYS A 435 -15.93 15.77 10.43
N GLY A 436 -14.99 15.97 9.50
CA GLY A 436 -15.17 15.70 8.08
C GLY A 436 -15.27 16.97 7.24
N GLU A 437 -15.68 16.77 5.99
CA GLU A 437 -15.88 17.84 5.02
C GLU A 437 -17.37 17.97 4.69
N HIS A 438 -17.87 19.21 4.65
CA HIS A 438 -19.24 19.52 4.24
C HIS A 438 -19.25 20.78 3.36
N ASP A 439 -19.92 20.72 2.21
CA ASP A 439 -20.00 21.81 1.22
C ASP A 439 -18.64 22.42 0.80
N GLY A 440 -17.59 21.59 0.76
CA GLY A 440 -16.24 22.02 0.37
C GLY A 440 -15.41 22.65 1.49
N ALA A 441 -15.96 22.76 2.71
CA ALA A 441 -15.27 23.28 3.88
C ALA A 441 -14.96 22.19 4.90
N LEU A 442 -13.84 22.33 5.60
CA LEU A 442 -13.40 21.44 6.66
C LEU A 442 -14.10 21.80 7.97
N GLN A 443 -14.76 20.83 8.58
CA GLN A 443 -15.53 21.01 9.80
C GLN A 443 -14.73 20.56 11.02
N PHE A 444 -14.72 21.38 12.06
CA PHE A 444 -14.02 21.10 13.31
C PHE A 444 -14.90 21.40 14.52
N GLU A 445 -14.68 20.65 15.59
CA GLU A 445 -15.35 20.84 16.88
C GLU A 445 -14.31 21.09 17.97
N ILE A 446 -14.49 22.16 18.74
CA ILE A 446 -13.67 22.49 19.90
C ILE A 446 -14.40 22.02 21.16
N GLN A 447 -13.91 20.93 21.73
CA GLN A 447 -14.40 20.36 22.97
C GLN A 447 -13.62 20.89 24.17
N ARG A 448 -14.32 21.27 25.24
CA ARG A 448 -13.73 21.79 26.48
C ARG A 448 -14.16 20.93 27.66
N SER A 449 -13.24 20.67 28.59
CA SER A 449 -13.49 19.74 29.69
C SER A 449 -14.54 20.21 30.73
N ALA A 450 -15.09 21.44 30.61
CA ALA A 450 -15.92 22.04 31.67
C ALA A 450 -16.82 23.23 31.26
N THR A 451 -17.37 23.31 30.04
CA THR A 451 -18.26 24.44 29.66
C THR A 451 -19.76 24.08 29.61
N PRO A 452 -20.66 24.95 30.11
CA PRO A 452 -22.11 24.78 29.99
C PRO A 452 -22.63 24.88 28.54
N ASP A 453 -21.89 25.61 27.69
CA ASP A 453 -22.36 26.05 26.36
C ASP A 453 -22.18 25.00 25.25
N GLY A 454 -21.81 23.77 25.61
CA GLY A 454 -21.54 22.70 24.65
C GLY A 454 -20.28 22.92 23.82
N PRO A 455 -20.06 22.09 22.80
CA PRO A 455 -18.91 22.22 21.91
C PRO A 455 -19.09 23.34 20.89
N MET A 456 -17.99 24.03 20.56
CA MET A 456 -18.00 25.08 19.54
C MET A 456 -17.66 24.50 18.18
N HIS A 457 -18.42 24.86 17.16
CA HIS A 457 -18.19 24.41 15.79
C HIS A 457 -17.41 25.46 15.02
N CYS A 458 -16.47 25.02 14.18
CA CYS A 458 -15.62 25.87 13.37
C CYS A 458 -15.59 25.33 11.94
N GLU A 459 -15.81 26.20 10.97
CA GLU A 459 -15.71 25.89 9.56
C GLU A 459 -14.47 26.56 8.99
N ILE A 460 -13.62 25.79 8.33
CA ILE A 460 -12.35 26.24 7.76
C ILE A 460 -12.37 25.99 6.25
N ASP A 461 -12.13 27.05 5.50
CA ASP A 461 -11.95 26.97 4.06
C ASP A 461 -10.73 26.10 3.69
N LYS A 462 -10.85 25.30 2.62
CA LYS A 462 -9.77 24.43 2.13
C LYS A 462 -8.49 25.19 1.74
N GLY A 463 -8.55 26.50 1.51
CA GLY A 463 -7.37 27.35 1.34
C GLY A 463 -6.41 27.29 2.53
N ALA A 464 -6.92 27.16 3.76
CA ALA A 464 -6.06 26.99 4.93
C ALA A 464 -5.33 25.64 4.91
N TYR A 465 -5.99 24.58 4.45
CA TYR A 465 -5.36 23.28 4.24
C TYR A 465 -4.26 23.37 3.18
N GLY A 466 -4.57 23.97 2.03
CA GLY A 466 -3.60 24.16 0.94
C GLY A 466 -2.37 24.97 1.37
N PHE A 467 -2.58 26.01 2.19
CA PHE A 467 -1.49 26.81 2.75
C PHE A 467 -0.53 25.98 3.61
N PHE A 468 -1.04 25.20 4.58
CA PHE A 468 -0.19 24.35 5.41
C PHE A 468 0.43 23.18 4.63
N ALA A 469 -0.26 22.68 3.61
CA ALA A 469 0.29 21.66 2.71
C ALA A 469 1.53 22.17 1.95
N ASP A 470 1.48 23.40 1.43
CA ASP A 470 2.62 24.06 0.78
C ASP A 470 3.77 24.35 1.76
N LEU A 471 3.46 24.83 2.98
CA LEU A 471 4.51 25.04 3.98
C LEU A 471 5.19 23.72 4.40
N LEU A 472 4.41 22.65 4.61
CA LEU A 472 4.97 21.36 5.00
C LEU A 472 5.82 20.75 3.89
N SER A 473 5.40 20.85 2.62
CA SER A 473 6.13 20.30 1.47
C SER A 473 7.51 20.96 1.28
N ARG A 474 7.63 22.24 1.65
CA ARG A 474 8.90 23.00 1.61
C ARG A 474 9.73 22.87 2.89
N SER A 475 9.27 22.10 3.87
CA SER A 475 9.96 21.90 5.14
C SER A 475 10.85 20.66 5.14
N PRO A 476 11.83 20.55 6.06
CA PRO A 476 12.58 19.31 6.29
C PRO A 476 11.73 18.12 6.74
N MET A 477 10.43 18.33 7.01
CA MET A 477 9.49 17.32 7.47
C MET A 477 8.55 16.81 6.37
N ALA A 478 8.72 17.25 5.11
CA ALA A 478 7.87 16.86 3.98
C ALA A 478 7.68 15.34 3.88
N ASP A 479 8.76 14.58 3.97
CA ASP A 479 8.76 13.11 3.87
C ASP A 479 8.67 12.40 5.23
N ALA A 480 8.55 13.14 6.33
CA ALA A 480 8.56 12.56 7.66
C ALA A 480 7.25 11.79 7.94
N GLN A 481 7.37 10.47 8.05
CA GLN A 481 6.27 9.56 8.41
C GLN A 481 6.32 9.18 9.90
N SER A 482 5.94 10.14 10.75
CA SER A 482 5.85 9.90 12.20
C SER A 482 4.67 8.99 12.54
N PHE A 483 4.87 8.00 13.42
CA PHE A 483 3.75 7.20 13.94
C PHE A 483 2.85 7.96 14.91
N LEU A 484 3.36 9.03 15.51
CA LEU A 484 2.65 9.85 16.49
C LEU A 484 2.47 11.25 15.89
N VAL A 485 1.35 11.46 15.21
CA VAL A 485 0.97 12.74 14.61
C VAL A 485 -0.23 13.26 15.39
N GLY A 486 -0.01 14.31 16.17
CA GLY A 486 -1.00 14.96 17.02
C GLY A 486 -0.50 16.35 17.39
N ARG A 487 -1.16 17.05 18.32
CA ARG A 487 -0.81 18.43 18.70
C ARG A 487 0.68 18.64 19.01
N ARG A 488 1.31 17.71 19.75
CA ARG A 488 2.74 17.80 20.07
C ARG A 488 3.62 17.74 18.81
N TRP A 489 3.29 16.87 17.86
CA TRP A 489 3.99 16.78 16.59
C TRP A 489 3.82 18.08 15.81
N ALA A 490 2.60 18.63 15.76
CA ALA A 490 2.33 19.84 15.01
C ALA A 490 3.06 21.07 15.59
N ARG A 491 3.23 21.17 16.91
CA ARG A 491 4.03 22.24 17.54
C ARG A 491 5.50 22.13 17.14
N SER A 492 6.05 20.91 17.17
CA SER A 492 7.43 20.69 16.71
C SER A 492 7.58 20.97 15.21
N ALA A 493 6.56 20.66 14.42
CA ALA A 493 6.56 20.92 12.98
C ALA A 493 6.51 22.42 12.70
N SER A 494 5.66 23.18 13.42
CA SER A 494 5.56 24.64 13.23
C SER A 494 6.87 25.39 13.49
N ASP A 495 7.73 24.87 14.36
CA ASP A 495 9.04 25.48 14.66
C ASP A 495 10.05 25.37 13.49
N VAL A 496 9.80 24.48 12.52
CA VAL A 496 10.69 24.21 11.38
C VAL A 496 10.02 24.47 10.03
N LEU A 497 8.78 24.97 10.01
CA LEU A 497 8.15 25.45 8.80
C LEU A 497 8.88 26.73 8.31
N PRO A 498 9.03 26.91 6.99
CA PRO A 498 9.64 28.12 6.45
C PRO A 498 8.83 29.37 6.81
N GLU A 499 9.52 30.47 7.13
CA GLU A 499 8.90 31.80 7.21
C GLU A 499 8.48 32.27 5.81
N GLU A 500 7.41 33.07 5.74
CA GLU A 500 6.86 33.61 4.48
C GLU A 500 7.85 34.45 3.66
#